data_AF-A0A413DSM2-F1
#
_entry.id   AF-A0A413DSM2-F1
#
_cell.length_a   1.000
_cell.length_b   1.000
_cell.length_c   1.000
_cell.angle_alpha   90.00
_cell.angle_beta   90.00
_cell.angle_gamma   90.00
#
_symmetry.space_group_name_H-M   'P 1'
#
loop_
_entity.id
_entity.type
_entity.pdbx_description
1 polymer ?
#
loop_
_entity_poly.entity_id
_entity_poly.type
_entity_poly.pdbx_seq_one_letter_code
_entity_poly.pdbx_strand_id
1 'polypeptide(L)'
;MDNSVAYELYLYTIDTYKRLASTLPLDERLARFDPNCFSKLGELELGDEAFAAVSVRLMLQRKYFVRGKDLFLRRLLKSAERDFASSKDVIESLLDSLDALNSQSIEFAFGDGKVVEGAFANVEDVMYGVLMHADITRAENLVSVPEHMRLVALAPYIAGREQILLQFSEFLLNAGIKPLSRKEEASATVSFESKDACRQIENSPFWRNLRGRDLGDEDIEKKVQQGSRDDLEIITAVLLFKEALGRRPLDPSELNSLVARETIFRWGDYLQAAELLEGDYGMSTLVRYQEDGSALVKLLPNVREPFLIEGPQLIEGGHEIVLVKRNGIWKIWAMR
;
A
#
# COMPACT_ATOMS: atom_id res chain seq x y z
N MET A 1 -3.15 7.42 -22.28
CA MET A 1 -3.92 6.85 -21.16
C MET A 1 -5.35 7.36 -21.28
N ASP A 2 -6.34 6.49 -21.07
CA ASP A 2 -7.75 6.88 -20.93
C ASP A 2 -7.92 7.79 -19.70
N ASN A 3 -8.84 8.76 -19.75
CA ASN A 3 -9.08 9.69 -18.66
C ASN A 3 -9.53 8.95 -17.38
N SER A 4 -10.38 7.92 -17.51
CA SER A 4 -10.83 7.11 -16.36
C SER A 4 -9.64 6.48 -15.62
N VAL A 5 -8.73 5.83 -16.36
CA VAL A 5 -7.52 5.21 -15.80
C VAL A 5 -6.60 6.26 -15.15
N ALA A 6 -6.52 7.46 -15.74
CA ALA A 6 -5.73 8.54 -15.17
C ALA A 6 -6.31 9.05 -13.82
N TYR A 7 -7.63 9.08 -13.67
CA TYR A 7 -8.29 9.45 -12.41
C TYR A 7 -8.12 8.37 -11.34
N GLU A 8 -8.26 7.09 -11.70
CA GLU A 8 -8.00 5.97 -10.79
C GLU A 8 -6.55 5.99 -10.28
N LEU A 9 -5.58 6.21 -11.18
CA LEU A 9 -4.17 6.35 -10.84
C LEU A 9 -3.92 7.59 -9.97
N TYR A 10 -4.56 8.72 -10.29
CA TYR A 10 -4.48 9.93 -9.48
C TYR A 10 -4.94 9.65 -8.04
N LEU A 11 -6.11 9.04 -7.86
CA LEU A 11 -6.66 8.70 -6.54
C LEU A 11 -5.75 7.72 -5.78
N TYR A 12 -5.22 6.69 -6.44
CA TYR A 12 -4.28 5.77 -5.80
C TYR A 12 -3.01 6.47 -5.29
N THR A 13 -2.47 7.38 -6.10
CA THR A 13 -1.25 8.12 -5.73
C THR A 13 -1.50 9.23 -4.71
N ILE A 14 -2.68 9.85 -4.69
CA ILE A 14 -3.03 10.88 -3.70
C ILE A 14 -3.35 10.27 -2.32
N ASP A 15 -3.86 9.04 -2.26
CA ASP A 15 -4.04 8.35 -0.97
C ASP A 15 -2.70 8.02 -0.31
N THR A 16 -1.71 7.61 -1.11
CA THR A 16 -0.33 7.44 -0.62
C THR A 16 0.26 8.78 -0.17
N TYR A 17 0.00 9.86 -0.92
CA TYR A 17 0.40 11.21 -0.52
C TYR A 17 -0.19 11.62 0.83
N LYS A 18 -1.52 11.47 1.02
CA LYS A 18 -2.24 11.81 2.26
C LYS A 18 -1.62 11.08 3.46
N ARG A 19 -1.35 9.77 3.31
CA ARG A 19 -0.70 8.96 4.34
C ARG A 19 0.66 9.53 4.74
N LEU A 20 1.55 9.79 3.78
CA LEU A 20 2.89 10.33 4.06
C LEU A 20 2.82 11.75 4.65
N ALA A 21 1.99 12.63 4.08
CA ALA A 21 1.82 13.99 4.57
C ALA A 21 1.26 14.04 6.01
N SER A 22 0.44 13.06 6.40
CA SER A 22 -0.08 12.95 7.77
C SER A 22 0.98 12.57 8.81
N THR A 23 2.05 11.89 8.39
CA THR A 23 3.17 11.53 9.29
C THR A 23 4.15 12.69 9.52
N LEU A 24 4.10 13.73 8.68
CA LEU A 24 4.92 14.93 8.77
C LEU A 24 4.01 16.16 8.65
N PRO A 25 3.25 16.51 9.71
CA PRO A 25 2.31 17.63 9.65
C PRO A 25 3.06 18.95 9.35
N LEU A 26 2.45 19.79 8.52
CA LEU A 26 2.93 21.15 8.27
C LEU A 26 2.20 22.10 9.23
N ASP A 27 2.95 22.92 9.96
CA ASP A 27 2.39 23.94 10.84
C ASP A 27 1.45 24.89 10.06
N GLU A 28 0.24 25.11 10.57
CA GLU A 28 -0.77 25.92 9.88
C GLU A 28 -0.36 27.41 9.74
N ARG A 29 0.40 27.94 10.69
CA ARG A 29 0.90 29.33 10.66
C ARG A 29 1.94 29.47 9.56
N LEU A 30 2.80 28.46 9.38
CA LEU A 30 3.77 28.40 8.28
C LEU A 30 3.05 28.21 6.92
N ALA A 31 2.08 27.30 6.85
CA ALA A 31 1.29 27.04 5.65
C ALA A 31 0.46 28.22 5.16
N ARG A 32 0.09 29.15 6.07
CA ARG A 32 -0.70 30.35 5.77
C ARG A 32 0.07 31.63 6.05
N PHE A 33 1.40 31.58 6.00
CA PHE A 33 2.21 32.74 6.29
C PHE A 33 1.87 33.90 5.34
N ASP A 34 1.51 35.04 5.91
CA ASP A 34 1.23 36.29 5.19
C ASP A 34 2.46 37.20 5.30
N PRO A 35 3.11 37.56 4.18
CA PRO A 35 4.29 38.42 4.19
C PRO A 35 4.02 39.82 4.78
N ASN A 36 2.76 40.26 4.86
CA ASN A 36 2.42 41.54 5.50
C ASN A 36 2.41 41.47 7.03
N CYS A 37 2.52 40.28 7.62
CA CYS A 37 2.42 40.04 9.06
C CYS A 37 3.78 39.69 9.71
N PHE A 38 4.79 40.54 9.53
CA PHE A 38 6.16 40.31 10.02
C PHE A 38 6.29 39.98 11.51
N SER A 39 5.37 40.48 12.36
CA SER A 39 5.39 40.20 13.80
C SER A 39 5.21 38.72 14.13
N LYS A 40 4.67 37.92 13.21
CA LYS A 40 4.42 36.48 13.39
C LYS A 40 5.60 35.58 13.04
N LEU A 41 6.68 36.12 12.44
CA LEU A 41 7.87 35.33 12.08
C LEU A 41 8.52 34.67 13.30
N GLY A 42 8.57 35.36 14.44
CA GLY A 42 9.15 34.84 15.68
C GLY A 42 8.33 33.73 16.35
N GLU A 43 7.09 33.50 15.88
CA GLU A 43 6.19 32.46 16.38
C GLU A 43 6.27 31.16 15.56
N LEU A 44 7.09 31.14 14.51
CA LEU A 44 7.27 29.99 13.62
C LEU A 44 8.41 29.10 14.11
N GLU A 45 8.12 27.80 14.24
CA GLU A 45 9.13 26.78 14.51
C GLU A 45 9.74 26.31 13.18
N LEU A 46 10.86 26.92 12.78
CA LEU A 46 11.51 26.70 11.48
C LEU A 46 12.66 25.68 11.55
N GLY A 47 12.51 24.64 12.38
CA GLY A 47 13.51 23.57 12.54
C GLY A 47 13.44 22.49 11.46
N ASP A 48 14.21 21.40 11.66
CA ASP A 48 14.32 20.28 10.72
C ASP A 48 12.97 19.63 10.38
N GLU A 49 12.03 19.62 11.33
CA GLU A 49 10.68 19.08 11.12
C GLU A 49 9.88 19.90 10.10
N ALA A 50 9.92 21.23 10.20
CA ALA A 50 9.27 22.12 9.25
C ALA A 50 9.92 22.03 7.87
N PHE A 51 11.26 21.98 7.82
CA PHE A 51 12.02 21.74 6.60
C PHE A 51 11.61 20.42 5.93
N ALA A 52 11.56 19.32 6.70
CA ALA A 52 11.16 18.01 6.19
C ALA A 52 9.70 18.01 5.71
N ALA A 53 8.78 18.60 6.47
CA ALA A 53 7.36 18.68 6.13
C ALA A 53 7.11 19.41 4.80
N VAL A 54 7.83 20.51 4.55
CA VAL A 54 7.73 21.27 3.29
C VAL A 54 8.44 20.54 2.14
N SER A 55 9.65 20.04 2.37
CA SER A 55 10.46 19.37 1.35
C SER A 55 9.82 18.07 0.85
N VAL A 56 9.30 17.23 1.75
CA VAL A 56 8.62 15.98 1.39
C VAL A 56 7.33 16.27 0.62
N ARG A 57 6.52 17.26 1.05
CA ARG A 57 5.33 17.69 0.28
C ARG A 57 5.71 18.11 -1.12
N LEU A 58 6.71 18.98 -1.23
CA LEU A 58 7.20 19.45 -2.52
C LEU A 58 7.59 18.27 -3.42
N MET A 59 8.47 17.36 -2.95
CA MET A 59 8.91 16.16 -3.69
C MET A 59 7.73 15.30 -4.16
N LEU A 60 6.80 15.01 -3.25
CA LEU A 60 5.67 14.14 -3.56
C LEU A 60 4.68 14.80 -4.53
N GLN A 61 4.49 16.12 -4.44
CA GLN A 61 3.62 16.89 -5.33
C GLN A 61 4.16 17.00 -6.75
N ARG A 62 5.47 16.87 -6.96
CA ARG A 62 6.15 17.05 -8.26
C ARG A 62 5.43 16.39 -9.43
N LYS A 63 5.00 15.13 -9.26
CA LYS A 63 4.32 14.35 -10.32
C LYS A 63 3.04 15.01 -10.86
N TYR A 64 2.39 15.88 -10.08
CA TYR A 64 1.17 16.56 -10.48
C TYR A 64 1.41 17.89 -11.21
N PHE A 65 2.61 18.47 -11.11
CA PHE A 65 2.90 19.80 -11.68
C PHE A 65 3.91 19.78 -12.83
N VAL A 66 4.43 18.61 -13.20
CA VAL A 66 5.34 18.45 -14.35
C VAL A 66 4.55 18.22 -15.64
N ARG A 67 4.74 19.10 -16.63
CA ARG A 67 4.12 18.98 -17.96
C ARG A 67 4.56 17.71 -18.68
N GLY A 68 3.65 17.15 -19.48
CA GLY A 68 3.92 15.94 -20.29
C GLY A 68 3.92 14.62 -19.51
N LYS A 69 3.63 14.64 -18.21
CA LYS A 69 3.40 13.43 -17.40
C LYS A 69 1.90 13.09 -17.32
N ASP A 70 1.60 11.83 -17.03
CA ASP A 70 0.22 11.32 -16.99
C ASP A 70 -0.63 12.04 -15.95
N LEU A 71 -0.04 12.37 -14.79
CA LEU A 71 -0.73 12.98 -13.66
C LEU A 71 -0.68 14.51 -13.64
N PHE A 72 -0.34 15.16 -14.76
CA PHE A 72 -0.27 16.63 -14.81
C PHE A 72 -1.64 17.26 -14.52
N LEU A 73 -1.77 17.91 -13.36
CA LEU A 73 -3.02 18.38 -12.76
C LEU A 73 -3.83 19.27 -13.70
N ARG A 74 -3.20 20.25 -14.34
CA ARG A 74 -3.92 21.16 -15.25
C ARG A 74 -4.56 20.41 -16.43
N ARG A 75 -3.93 19.34 -16.90
CA ARG A 75 -4.50 18.47 -17.93
C ARG A 75 -5.64 17.63 -17.36
N LEU A 76 -5.48 17.07 -16.17
CA LEU A 76 -6.52 16.30 -15.49
C LEU A 76 -7.79 17.13 -15.24
N LEU A 77 -7.63 18.36 -14.73
CA LEU A 77 -8.73 19.32 -14.53
C LEU A 77 -9.45 19.63 -15.85
N LYS A 78 -8.71 19.94 -16.92
CA LYS A 78 -9.31 20.18 -18.25
C LYS A 78 -9.97 18.95 -18.88
N SER A 79 -9.51 17.74 -18.57
CA SER A 79 -10.23 16.52 -18.93
C SER A 79 -11.51 16.39 -18.10
N ALA A 80 -11.43 16.65 -16.80
CA ALA A 80 -12.56 16.51 -15.89
C ALA A 80 -13.67 17.51 -16.22
N GLU A 81 -13.31 18.74 -16.63
CA GLU A 81 -14.25 19.76 -17.08
C GLU A 81 -15.14 19.27 -18.24
N ARG A 82 -14.58 18.41 -19.11
CA ARG A 82 -15.29 17.81 -20.25
C ARG A 82 -16.07 16.56 -19.84
N ASP A 83 -15.48 15.74 -18.96
CA ASP A 83 -16.02 14.45 -18.57
C ASP A 83 -17.16 14.59 -17.52
N PHE A 84 -17.18 15.68 -16.73
CA PHE A 84 -18.14 15.94 -15.65
C PHE A 84 -18.90 17.26 -15.87
N ALA A 85 -19.66 17.35 -16.96
CA ALA A 85 -20.35 18.58 -17.38
C ALA A 85 -21.28 19.19 -16.32
N SER A 86 -21.88 18.39 -15.43
CA SER A 86 -22.77 18.87 -14.36
C SER A 86 -22.05 19.62 -13.23
N SER A 87 -20.72 19.52 -13.16
CA SER A 87 -19.90 20.06 -12.06
C SER A 87 -18.79 20.97 -12.57
N LYS A 88 -19.01 21.59 -13.73
CA LYS A 88 -18.05 22.45 -14.43
C LYS A 88 -17.53 23.57 -13.54
N ASP A 89 -18.43 24.24 -12.81
CA ASP A 89 -18.11 25.38 -11.94
C ASP A 89 -17.08 25.01 -10.85
N VAL A 90 -17.14 23.79 -10.32
CA VAL A 90 -16.18 23.30 -9.31
C VAL A 90 -14.79 23.16 -9.92
N ILE A 91 -14.71 22.65 -11.13
CA ILE A 91 -13.44 22.42 -11.84
C ILE A 91 -12.84 23.74 -12.33
N GLU A 92 -13.67 24.65 -12.82
CA GLU A 92 -13.28 26.02 -13.15
C GLU A 92 -12.70 26.73 -11.91
N SER A 93 -13.35 26.63 -10.75
CA SER A 93 -12.84 27.18 -9.50
C SER A 93 -11.48 26.60 -9.10
N LEU A 94 -11.23 25.31 -9.33
CA LEU A 94 -9.92 24.68 -9.09
C LEU A 94 -8.85 25.15 -10.09
N LEU A 95 -9.22 25.37 -11.35
CA LEU A 95 -8.33 25.94 -12.36
C LEU A 95 -7.96 27.38 -12.03
N ASP A 96 -8.93 28.20 -11.63
CA ASP A 96 -8.71 29.58 -11.21
C ASP A 96 -7.82 29.65 -9.97
N SER A 97 -8.06 28.77 -8.98
CA SER A 97 -7.22 28.66 -7.79
C SER A 97 -5.78 28.28 -8.14
N LEU A 98 -5.60 27.37 -9.10
CA LEU A 98 -4.28 26.96 -9.58
C LEU A 98 -3.57 28.10 -10.32
N ASP A 99 -4.27 28.82 -11.19
CA ASP A 99 -3.71 29.94 -11.94
C ASP A 99 -3.36 31.10 -10.98
N ALA A 100 -4.23 31.45 -10.03
CA ALA A 100 -3.97 32.44 -8.99
C ALA A 100 -2.74 32.08 -8.12
N LEU A 101 -2.62 30.81 -7.72
CA LEU A 101 -1.48 30.31 -6.96
C LEU A 101 -0.16 30.44 -7.75
N ASN A 102 -0.18 30.13 -9.04
CA ASN A 102 1.00 30.26 -9.91
C ASN A 102 1.36 31.71 -10.23
N SER A 103 0.41 32.64 -10.13
CA SER A 103 0.61 34.08 -10.34
C SER A 103 1.08 34.83 -9.09
N GLN A 104 1.32 34.16 -7.96
CA GLN A 104 1.86 34.79 -6.76
C GLN A 104 3.22 35.45 -7.04
N SER A 105 3.32 36.74 -6.73
CA SER A 105 4.55 37.53 -6.87
C SER A 105 5.51 37.21 -5.74
N ILE A 106 6.44 36.30 -6.01
CA ILE A 106 7.57 35.97 -5.13
C ILE A 106 8.84 36.13 -5.95
N GLU A 107 9.84 36.84 -5.43
CA GLU A 107 11.17 36.92 -6.03
C GLU A 107 12.21 36.60 -4.96
N PHE A 108 13.24 35.84 -5.33
CA PHE A 108 14.46 35.73 -4.54
C PHE A 108 15.56 36.51 -5.25
N ALA A 109 15.99 37.60 -4.62
CA ALA A 109 17.19 38.34 -4.99
C ALA A 109 18.37 37.80 -4.19
N PHE A 110 19.34 37.21 -4.87
CA PHE A 110 20.53 36.61 -4.27
C PHE A 110 21.60 37.67 -3.98
N GLY A 111 22.55 37.35 -3.10
CA GLY A 111 23.63 38.27 -2.72
C GLY A 111 24.56 38.68 -3.87
N ASP A 112 24.58 37.92 -4.97
CA ASP A 112 25.31 38.22 -6.20
C ASP A 112 24.51 39.10 -7.19
N GLY A 113 23.29 39.51 -6.83
CA GLY A 113 22.40 40.33 -7.64
C GLY A 113 21.54 39.56 -8.65
N LYS A 114 21.67 38.23 -8.72
CA LYS A 114 20.78 37.39 -9.55
C LYS A 114 19.38 37.34 -8.92
N VAL A 115 18.35 37.33 -9.76
CA VAL A 115 16.94 37.29 -9.32
C VAL A 115 16.25 36.08 -9.94
N VAL A 116 15.50 35.34 -9.13
CA VAL A 116 14.59 34.27 -9.59
C VAL A 116 13.16 34.64 -9.22
N GLU A 117 12.36 34.91 -10.24
CA GLU A 117 10.96 35.31 -10.12
C GLU A 117 10.02 34.11 -10.18
N GLY A 118 8.95 34.19 -9.38
CA GLY A 118 7.85 33.24 -9.35
C GLY A 118 8.09 32.08 -8.38
N ALA A 119 7.03 31.71 -7.66
CA ALA A 119 7.06 30.59 -6.73
C ALA A 119 7.42 29.27 -7.44
N PHE A 120 6.94 29.07 -8.68
CA PHE A 120 7.24 27.87 -9.47
C PHE A 120 8.74 27.69 -9.72
N ALA A 121 9.44 28.74 -10.17
CA ALA A 121 10.87 28.67 -10.44
C ALA A 121 11.67 28.42 -9.16
N ASN A 122 11.31 29.11 -8.08
CA ASN A 122 11.96 28.95 -6.77
C ASN A 122 11.77 27.54 -6.19
N VAL A 123 10.60 26.92 -6.33
CA VAL A 123 10.43 25.52 -5.90
C VAL A 123 11.15 24.52 -6.83
N GLU A 124 11.32 24.84 -8.12
CA GLU A 124 12.15 24.00 -9.00
C GLU A 124 13.63 24.05 -8.61
N ASP A 125 14.12 25.20 -8.16
CA ASP A 125 15.48 25.32 -7.63
C ASP A 125 15.68 24.40 -6.44
N VAL A 126 14.78 24.44 -5.45
CA VAL A 126 14.78 23.50 -4.30
C VAL A 126 14.73 22.05 -4.78
N MET A 127 13.78 21.74 -5.68
CA MET A 127 13.54 20.38 -6.18
C MET A 127 14.76 19.77 -6.85
N TYR A 128 15.33 20.49 -7.82
CA TYR A 128 16.37 19.95 -8.70
C TYR A 128 17.78 20.25 -8.20
N GLY A 129 17.96 21.36 -7.47
CA GLY A 129 19.23 21.72 -6.85
C GLY A 129 19.60 20.80 -5.69
N VAL A 130 18.66 20.43 -4.81
CA VAL A 130 18.99 19.68 -3.59
C VAL A 130 18.22 18.35 -3.45
N LEU A 131 16.94 18.31 -3.80
CA LEU A 131 16.10 17.14 -3.45
C LEU A 131 16.18 15.97 -4.43
N MET A 132 16.45 16.22 -5.72
CA MET A 132 16.32 15.19 -6.77
C MET A 132 17.54 14.99 -7.68
N HIS A 133 18.21 16.05 -8.15
CA HIS A 133 19.18 15.95 -9.26
C HIS A 133 20.56 16.55 -8.97
N ALA A 134 20.73 17.31 -7.88
CA ALA A 134 21.98 18.00 -7.55
C ALA A 134 22.46 18.95 -8.67
N ASP A 135 21.54 19.71 -9.29
CA ASP A 135 21.88 20.73 -10.28
C ASP A 135 22.71 21.85 -9.61
N ILE A 136 23.96 22.01 -10.05
CA ILE A 136 24.92 22.92 -9.39
C ILE A 136 24.48 24.38 -9.43
N THR A 137 23.96 24.87 -10.55
CA THR A 137 23.53 26.27 -10.67
C THR A 137 22.33 26.57 -9.78
N ARG A 138 21.41 25.61 -9.67
CA ARG A 138 20.26 25.72 -8.75
C ARG A 138 20.70 25.57 -7.29
N ALA A 139 21.66 24.70 -7.00
CA ALA A 139 22.21 24.56 -5.65
C ALA A 139 22.94 25.83 -5.17
N GLU A 140 23.71 26.47 -6.05
CA GLU A 140 24.39 27.75 -5.78
C GLU A 140 23.39 28.88 -5.47
N ASN A 141 22.27 28.95 -6.20
CA ASN A 141 21.17 29.86 -5.89
C ASN A 141 20.64 29.63 -4.46
N LEU A 142 20.43 28.37 -4.07
CA LEU A 142 19.86 28.01 -2.77
C LEU A 142 20.81 28.31 -1.61
N VAL A 143 22.12 28.10 -1.79
CA VAL A 143 23.13 28.45 -0.78
C VAL A 143 23.17 29.96 -0.54
N SER A 144 22.83 30.76 -1.54
CA SER A 144 22.82 32.22 -1.48
C SER A 144 21.65 32.81 -0.67
N VAL A 145 20.68 32.00 -0.22
CA VAL A 145 19.54 32.43 0.61
C VAL A 145 19.43 31.60 1.89
N PRO A 146 19.33 32.23 3.07
CA PRO A 146 19.08 31.51 4.32
C PRO A 146 17.87 30.58 4.21
N GLU A 147 18.01 29.34 4.68
CA GLU A 147 16.99 28.30 4.51
C GLU A 147 15.64 28.70 5.12
N HIS A 148 15.64 29.29 6.31
CA HIS A 148 14.42 29.74 6.97
C HIS A 148 13.62 30.76 6.13
N MET A 149 14.29 31.65 5.38
CA MET A 149 13.63 32.60 4.48
C MET A 149 12.95 31.87 3.33
N ARG A 150 13.65 30.88 2.74
CA ARG A 150 13.09 30.05 1.67
C ARG A 150 11.89 29.26 2.16
N LEU A 151 11.99 28.69 3.36
CA LEU A 151 10.93 27.90 3.97
C LEU A 151 9.66 28.73 4.18
N VAL A 152 9.79 29.91 4.78
CA VAL A 152 8.68 30.83 5.03
C VAL A 152 8.05 31.33 3.73
N ALA A 153 8.85 31.64 2.72
CA ALA A 153 8.35 32.15 1.44
C ALA A 153 7.65 31.08 0.58
N LEU A 154 8.12 29.82 0.61
CA LEU A 154 7.62 28.77 -0.28
C LEU A 154 6.56 27.87 0.37
N ALA A 155 6.51 27.77 1.70
CA ALA A 155 5.54 26.92 2.38
C ALA A 155 4.07 27.26 2.01
N PRO A 156 3.64 28.54 1.93
CA PRO A 156 2.28 28.86 1.52
C PRO A 156 1.93 28.40 0.11
N TYR A 157 2.87 28.51 -0.82
CA TYR A 157 2.68 28.06 -2.19
C TYR A 157 2.54 26.52 -2.27
N ILE A 158 3.37 25.79 -1.53
CA ILE A 158 3.36 24.32 -1.47
C ILE A 158 2.09 23.81 -0.77
N ALA A 159 1.63 24.50 0.28
CA ALA A 159 0.37 24.21 0.96
C ALA A 159 -0.85 24.51 0.06
N GLY A 160 -0.82 25.61 -0.69
CA GLY A 160 -1.87 25.92 -1.67
C GLY A 160 -1.98 24.85 -2.76
N ARG A 161 -0.84 24.32 -3.24
CA ARG A 161 -0.82 23.19 -4.19
C ARG A 161 -1.45 21.95 -3.58
N GLU A 162 -1.13 21.63 -2.33
CA GLU A 162 -1.72 20.51 -1.59
C GLU A 162 -3.24 20.65 -1.53
N GLN A 163 -3.76 21.82 -1.16
CA GLN A 163 -5.20 22.06 -1.04
C GLN A 163 -5.95 21.76 -2.36
N ILE A 164 -5.43 22.24 -3.50
CA ILE A 164 -6.05 21.99 -4.82
C ILE A 164 -6.06 20.49 -5.14
N LEU A 165 -4.96 19.78 -4.82
CA LEU A 165 -4.90 18.33 -5.03
C LEU A 165 -5.93 17.60 -4.15
N LEU A 166 -6.05 17.96 -2.89
CA LEU A 166 -7.00 17.31 -1.98
C LEU A 166 -8.45 17.57 -2.43
N GLN A 167 -8.78 18.81 -2.79
CA GLN A 167 -10.11 19.15 -3.31
C GLN A 167 -10.44 18.41 -4.61
N PHE A 168 -9.47 18.27 -5.53
CA PHE A 168 -9.68 17.49 -6.74
C PHE A 168 -9.88 16.00 -6.43
N SER A 169 -9.20 15.45 -5.42
CA SER A 169 -9.43 14.06 -4.98
C SER A 169 -10.83 13.85 -4.40
N GLU A 170 -11.32 14.79 -3.58
CA GLU A 170 -12.67 14.73 -3.02
C GLU A 170 -13.73 14.85 -4.12
N PHE A 171 -13.50 15.73 -5.10
CA PHE A 171 -14.35 15.84 -6.28
C PHE A 171 -14.49 14.51 -7.02
N LEU A 172 -13.38 13.84 -7.35
CA LEU A 172 -13.40 12.57 -8.07
C LEU A 172 -14.10 11.45 -7.28
N LEU A 173 -13.87 11.38 -5.97
CA LEU A 173 -14.53 10.42 -5.09
C LEU A 173 -16.05 10.65 -5.04
N ASN A 174 -16.48 11.90 -4.93
CA ASN A 174 -17.90 12.29 -4.95
C ASN A 174 -18.55 12.00 -6.31
N ALA A 175 -17.78 12.03 -7.40
CA ALA A 175 -18.22 11.63 -8.73
C ALA A 175 -18.27 10.09 -8.93
N GLY A 176 -17.94 9.31 -7.90
CA GLY A 176 -18.01 7.84 -7.92
C GLY A 176 -16.78 7.14 -8.50
N ILE A 177 -15.70 7.87 -8.81
CA ILE A 177 -14.45 7.28 -9.25
C ILE A 177 -13.79 6.58 -8.07
N LYS A 178 -13.35 5.33 -8.27
CA LYS A 178 -12.64 4.55 -7.26
C LYS A 178 -11.13 4.63 -7.50
N PRO A 179 -10.29 4.56 -6.45
CA PRO A 179 -8.85 4.44 -6.64
C PRO A 179 -8.48 3.19 -7.44
N LEU A 180 -7.35 3.25 -8.15
CA LEU A 180 -6.77 2.08 -8.81
C LEU A 180 -6.63 0.95 -7.78
N SER A 181 -7.25 -0.19 -8.10
CA SER A 181 -7.32 -1.34 -7.22
C SER A 181 -6.64 -2.56 -7.83
N ARG A 182 -6.29 -3.50 -6.96
CA ARG A 182 -5.68 -4.75 -7.37
C ARG A 182 -6.70 -5.60 -8.14
N LYS A 183 -6.26 -6.20 -9.24
CA LYS A 183 -7.02 -7.27 -9.91
C LYS A 183 -6.89 -8.57 -9.12
N GLU A 184 -8.00 -9.20 -8.77
CA GLU A 184 -8.05 -10.43 -7.96
C GLU A 184 -7.70 -11.70 -8.75
N GLU A 185 -7.34 -11.58 -10.02
CA GLU A 185 -7.07 -12.71 -10.93
C GLU A 185 -5.82 -13.54 -10.55
N ALA A 186 -4.89 -12.98 -9.77
CA ALA A 186 -3.70 -13.69 -9.32
C ALA A 186 -3.13 -13.13 -8.01
N SER A 187 -2.50 -14.00 -7.22
CA SER A 187 -1.79 -13.57 -6.02
C SER A 187 -0.42 -12.97 -6.32
N ALA A 188 0.00 -12.00 -5.51
CA ALA A 188 1.34 -11.42 -5.53
C ALA A 188 2.25 -12.26 -4.63
N THR A 189 3.49 -12.45 -5.07
CA THR A 189 4.47 -13.30 -4.38
C THR A 189 5.81 -12.59 -4.36
N VAL A 190 6.55 -12.70 -3.25
CA VAL A 190 7.91 -12.15 -3.12
C VAL A 190 8.86 -13.30 -2.85
N SER A 191 9.76 -13.61 -3.78
CA SER A 191 10.76 -14.66 -3.59
C SER A 191 12.07 -14.07 -3.09
N PHE A 192 12.68 -14.65 -2.05
CA PHE A 192 13.95 -14.16 -1.47
C PHE A 192 15.22 -14.81 -2.04
N GLU A 193 15.08 -15.85 -2.85
CA GLU A 193 16.21 -16.51 -3.54
C GLU A 193 16.05 -16.39 -5.06
N SER A 194 17.14 -16.44 -5.83
CA SER A 194 17.14 -16.04 -7.25
C SER A 194 17.97 -16.95 -8.15
N LYS A 195 17.33 -17.62 -9.10
CA LYS A 195 17.40 -17.34 -10.56
C LYS A 195 16.88 -18.50 -11.42
N ASP A 196 16.89 -19.74 -10.90
CA ASP A 196 16.63 -20.93 -11.72
C ASP A 196 15.31 -21.68 -11.41
N ALA A 197 14.58 -21.25 -10.37
CA ALA A 197 13.32 -21.90 -9.99
C ALA A 197 12.20 -21.58 -11.00
N CYS A 198 11.55 -22.63 -11.50
CA CYS A 198 10.53 -22.55 -12.54
C CYS A 198 9.22 -21.97 -12.00
N ARG A 199 8.39 -21.39 -12.90
CA ARG A 199 7.00 -21.00 -12.62
C ARG A 199 6.09 -21.84 -13.52
N GLN A 200 5.87 -23.08 -13.12
CA GLN A 200 5.19 -24.12 -13.90
C GLN A 200 3.92 -24.61 -13.16
N ILE A 201 3.22 -23.71 -12.48
CA ILE A 201 1.93 -23.98 -11.86
C ILE A 201 0.86 -23.52 -12.86
N GLU A 202 0.22 -24.47 -13.52
CA GLU A 202 -0.81 -24.23 -14.53
C GLU A 202 -2.19 -24.62 -14.01
N ASN A 203 -2.26 -25.68 -13.20
CA ASN A 203 -3.53 -26.26 -12.75
C ASN A 203 -4.19 -25.47 -11.60
N SER A 204 -3.45 -24.58 -10.94
CA SER A 204 -3.97 -23.61 -9.96
C SER A 204 -3.69 -22.16 -10.41
N PRO A 205 -4.47 -21.59 -11.35
CA PRO A 205 -4.14 -20.33 -12.02
C PRO A 205 -3.96 -19.11 -11.11
N PHE A 206 -4.68 -19.06 -9.98
CA PHE A 206 -4.55 -18.00 -8.98
C PHE A 206 -3.10 -17.91 -8.41
N TRP A 207 -2.41 -19.05 -8.40
CA TRP A 207 -1.06 -19.23 -7.86
C TRP A 207 0.03 -19.35 -8.93
N ARG A 208 -0.28 -19.11 -10.22
CA ARG A 208 0.69 -19.21 -11.34
C ARG A 208 1.97 -18.38 -11.17
N ASN A 209 1.94 -17.36 -10.32
CA ASN A 209 3.08 -16.46 -10.06
C ASN A 209 4.07 -17.04 -9.03
N LEU A 210 3.69 -18.08 -8.29
CA LEU A 210 4.58 -18.78 -7.38
C LEU A 210 5.68 -19.50 -8.16
N ARG A 211 6.87 -19.53 -7.58
CA ARG A 211 7.91 -20.44 -8.05
C ARG A 211 7.61 -21.84 -7.55
N GLY A 212 7.56 -22.78 -8.47
CA GLY A 212 6.95 -24.07 -8.23
C GLY A 212 6.53 -24.75 -9.51
N ARG A 213 5.99 -25.96 -9.33
CA ARG A 213 5.44 -26.80 -10.38
C ARG A 213 4.22 -27.54 -9.88
N ASP A 214 3.31 -27.88 -10.78
CA ASP A 214 2.23 -28.82 -10.47
C ASP A 214 2.82 -30.17 -10.03
N LEU A 215 2.12 -30.84 -9.11
CA LEU A 215 2.49 -32.15 -8.59
C LEU A 215 1.58 -33.23 -9.16
N GLY A 216 2.16 -34.40 -9.47
CA GLY A 216 1.41 -35.62 -9.76
C GLY A 216 1.30 -36.54 -8.56
N ASP A 217 0.50 -37.61 -8.68
CA ASP A 217 0.26 -38.58 -7.60
C ASP A 217 1.55 -39.17 -7.02
N GLU A 218 2.51 -39.53 -7.88
CA GLU A 218 3.82 -40.07 -7.46
C GLU A 218 4.61 -39.08 -6.59
N ASP A 219 4.53 -37.77 -6.88
CA ASP A 219 5.21 -36.75 -6.09
C ASP A 219 4.58 -36.65 -4.68
N ILE A 220 3.25 -36.77 -4.61
CA ILE A 220 2.48 -36.72 -3.36
C ILE A 220 2.83 -37.94 -2.49
N GLU A 221 2.80 -39.14 -3.07
CA GLU A 221 3.18 -40.38 -2.36
C GLU A 221 4.60 -40.27 -1.78
N LYS A 222 5.54 -39.75 -2.57
CA LYS A 222 6.93 -39.57 -2.15
C LYS A 222 7.05 -38.57 -1.00
N LYS A 223 6.25 -37.50 -0.99
CA LYS A 223 6.18 -36.54 0.13
C LYS A 223 5.63 -37.17 1.40
N VAL A 224 4.59 -37.99 1.29
CA VAL A 224 4.02 -38.72 2.44
C VAL A 224 5.03 -39.70 3.03
N GLN A 225 5.76 -40.44 2.20
CA GLN A 225 6.79 -41.39 2.65
C GLN A 225 7.98 -40.71 3.36
N GLN A 226 8.27 -39.45 3.03
CA GLN A 226 9.34 -38.66 3.65
C GLN A 226 8.90 -37.95 4.94
N GLY A 227 7.60 -37.88 5.22
CA GLY A 227 7.06 -37.18 6.39
C GLY A 227 7.40 -37.88 7.70
N SER A 228 7.72 -37.10 8.74
CA SER A 228 7.85 -37.67 10.07
C SER A 228 6.47 -38.12 10.59
N ARG A 229 6.45 -39.08 11.52
CA ARG A 229 5.20 -39.53 12.13
C ARG A 229 4.40 -38.38 12.75
N ASP A 230 5.08 -37.48 13.47
CA ASP A 230 4.44 -36.32 14.09
C ASP A 230 3.87 -35.35 13.04
N ASP A 231 4.58 -35.11 11.93
CA ASP A 231 4.07 -34.27 10.84
C ASP A 231 2.83 -34.88 10.18
N LEU A 232 2.85 -36.19 9.94
CA LEU A 232 1.70 -36.91 9.36
C LEU A 232 0.48 -36.88 10.29
N GLU A 233 0.68 -37.01 11.61
CA GLU A 233 -0.40 -36.89 12.60
C GLU A 233 -0.99 -35.47 12.60
N ILE A 234 -0.14 -34.43 12.53
CA ILE A 234 -0.57 -33.02 12.44
C ILE A 234 -1.37 -32.78 11.15
N ILE A 235 -0.82 -33.16 10.00
CA ILE A 235 -1.45 -33.00 8.69
C ILE A 235 -2.80 -33.71 8.65
N THR A 236 -2.88 -34.93 9.20
CA THR A 236 -4.14 -35.69 9.27
C THR A 236 -5.16 -34.99 10.16
N ALA A 237 -4.76 -34.44 11.31
CA ALA A 237 -5.66 -33.71 12.19
C ALA A 237 -6.25 -32.46 11.50
N VAL A 238 -5.45 -31.73 10.73
CA VAL A 238 -5.91 -30.57 9.96
C VAL A 238 -6.83 -30.99 8.82
N LEU A 239 -6.50 -32.08 8.11
CA LEU A 239 -7.32 -32.60 7.02
C LEU A 239 -8.73 -32.98 7.53
N LEU A 240 -8.80 -33.77 8.61
CA LEU A 240 -10.07 -34.18 9.21
C LEU A 240 -10.87 -32.97 9.69
N PHE A 241 -10.20 -31.96 10.25
CA PHE A 241 -10.86 -30.72 10.68
C PHE A 241 -11.45 -29.95 9.49
N LYS A 242 -10.68 -29.79 8.40
CA LYS A 242 -11.14 -29.15 7.17
C LYS A 242 -12.32 -29.91 6.55
N GLU A 243 -12.25 -31.24 6.47
CA GLU A 243 -13.33 -32.08 5.96
C GLU A 243 -14.60 -31.96 6.80
N ALA A 244 -14.48 -31.97 8.12
CA ALA A 244 -15.61 -31.80 9.03
C ALA A 244 -16.27 -30.41 8.88
N LEU A 245 -15.48 -29.34 8.69
CA LEU A 245 -15.98 -28.00 8.40
C LEU A 245 -16.67 -27.88 7.03
N GLY A 246 -16.31 -28.73 6.06
CA GLY A 246 -16.93 -28.75 4.74
C GLY A 246 -18.30 -29.47 4.68
N ARG A 247 -18.69 -30.19 5.73
CA ARG A 247 -19.96 -30.93 5.76
C ARG A 247 -21.15 -30.01 6.06
N ARG A 248 -22.28 -30.27 5.40
CA ARG A 248 -23.56 -29.60 5.66
C ARG A 248 -24.64 -30.65 5.97
N PRO A 249 -25.24 -30.67 7.17
CA PRO A 249 -24.96 -29.81 8.34
C PRO A 249 -23.61 -30.13 9.01
N LEU A 250 -23.10 -29.18 9.80
CA LEU A 250 -21.92 -29.41 10.65
C LEU A 250 -22.24 -30.37 11.80
N ASP A 251 -21.26 -31.17 12.21
CA ASP A 251 -21.33 -32.03 13.41
C ASP A 251 -20.43 -31.47 14.53
N PRO A 252 -20.99 -30.77 15.53
CA PRO A 252 -20.22 -30.24 16.64
C PRO A 252 -19.51 -31.32 17.47
N SER A 253 -20.04 -32.55 17.55
CA SER A 253 -19.40 -33.62 18.32
C SER A 253 -18.10 -34.07 17.65
N GLU A 254 -18.11 -34.21 16.33
CA GLU A 254 -16.91 -34.50 15.53
C GLU A 254 -15.87 -33.38 15.66
N LEU A 255 -16.28 -32.12 15.45
CA LEU A 255 -15.39 -30.95 15.54
C LEU A 255 -14.80 -30.76 16.95
N ASN A 256 -15.61 -30.92 18.00
CA ASN A 256 -15.15 -30.88 19.39
C ASN A 256 -14.12 -31.97 19.71
N SER A 257 -14.16 -33.10 19.00
CA SER A 257 -13.18 -34.16 19.16
C SER A 257 -11.82 -33.81 18.54
N LEU A 258 -11.78 -32.90 17.57
CA LEU A 258 -10.57 -32.50 16.82
C LEU A 258 -9.85 -31.29 17.44
N VAL A 259 -10.60 -30.41 18.13
CA VAL A 259 -10.04 -29.24 18.81
C VAL A 259 -9.55 -29.56 20.23
N ALA A 260 -8.72 -28.67 20.79
CA ALA A 260 -8.34 -28.72 22.19
C ALA A 260 -9.55 -28.39 23.08
N ARG A 261 -9.76 -29.15 24.16
CA ARG A 261 -10.94 -28.98 25.04
C ARG A 261 -11.01 -27.56 25.61
N GLU A 262 -9.84 -27.01 25.93
CA GLU A 262 -9.70 -25.65 26.45
C GLU A 262 -10.14 -24.55 25.48
N THR A 263 -10.28 -24.83 24.17
CA THR A 263 -10.64 -23.81 23.17
C THR A 263 -12.02 -23.99 22.56
N ILE A 264 -12.75 -25.08 22.86
CA ILE A 264 -14.10 -25.36 22.34
C ILE A 264 -15.02 -24.13 22.44
N PHE A 265 -15.04 -23.46 23.59
CA PHE A 265 -15.92 -22.30 23.80
C PHE A 265 -15.64 -21.11 22.86
N ARG A 266 -14.45 -21.04 22.25
CA ARG A 266 -14.06 -19.98 21.31
C ARG A 266 -14.55 -20.23 19.89
N TRP A 267 -14.86 -21.48 19.55
CA TRP A 267 -15.30 -21.87 18.21
C TRP A 267 -16.80 -21.67 17.97
N GLY A 268 -17.59 -21.51 19.05
CA GLY A 268 -19.04 -21.36 18.94
C GLY A 268 -19.69 -22.58 18.30
N ASP A 269 -20.39 -22.37 17.19
CA ASP A 269 -21.02 -23.41 16.36
C ASP A 269 -20.20 -23.78 15.12
N TYR A 270 -18.96 -23.29 15.02
CA TYR A 270 -18.03 -23.49 13.91
C TYR A 270 -18.48 -22.89 12.56
N LEU A 271 -19.59 -22.15 12.48
CA LEU A 271 -20.06 -21.56 11.22
C LEU A 271 -19.06 -20.56 10.64
N GLN A 272 -18.51 -19.67 11.48
CA GLN A 272 -17.52 -18.69 11.05
C GLN A 272 -16.26 -19.38 10.48
N ALA A 273 -15.81 -20.46 11.10
CA ALA A 273 -14.65 -21.22 10.62
C ALA A 273 -14.94 -21.90 9.27
N ALA A 274 -16.15 -22.42 9.09
CA ALA A 274 -16.60 -23.02 7.83
C ALA A 274 -16.71 -21.96 6.71
N GLU A 275 -17.24 -20.76 7.00
CA GLU A 275 -17.32 -19.64 6.05
C GLU A 275 -15.92 -19.18 5.60
N LEU A 276 -14.96 -19.11 6.54
CA LEU A 276 -13.58 -18.72 6.23
C LEU A 276 -12.85 -19.74 5.33
N LEU A 277 -13.28 -21.00 5.29
CA LEU A 277 -12.72 -22.07 4.44
C LEU A 277 -13.63 -22.45 3.28
N GLU A 278 -14.56 -21.58 2.89
CA GLU A 278 -15.43 -21.82 1.74
C GLU A 278 -14.62 -21.81 0.42
N GLY A 279 -14.81 -22.85 -0.41
CA GLY A 279 -14.13 -23.01 -1.70
C GLY A 279 -12.88 -23.91 -1.66
N ASP A 280 -12.04 -23.78 -2.69
CA ASP A 280 -10.91 -24.69 -2.91
C ASP A 280 -9.70 -24.31 -2.05
N TYR A 281 -9.59 -24.89 -0.85
CA TYR A 281 -8.44 -24.68 0.03
C TYR A 281 -7.42 -25.82 -0.04
N GLY A 282 -6.18 -25.49 -0.39
CA GLY A 282 -5.03 -26.39 -0.38
C GLY A 282 -4.34 -26.37 0.98
N MET A 283 -3.92 -27.53 1.47
CA MET A 283 -3.18 -27.65 2.73
C MET A 283 -1.69 -27.82 2.46
N SER A 284 -0.87 -27.03 3.14
CA SER A 284 0.59 -27.20 3.12
C SER A 284 0.99 -28.49 3.80
N THR A 285 1.85 -29.27 3.16
CA THR A 285 2.49 -30.45 3.78
C THR A 285 3.70 -30.06 4.66
N LEU A 286 4.12 -28.80 4.64
CA LEU A 286 5.18 -28.29 5.53
C LEU A 286 4.57 -27.87 6.86
N VAL A 287 4.96 -28.56 7.93
CA VAL A 287 4.61 -28.23 9.32
C VAL A 287 5.70 -27.31 9.89
N ARG A 288 5.30 -26.19 10.50
CA ARG A 288 6.22 -25.27 11.19
C ARG A 288 6.07 -25.42 12.69
N TYR A 289 7.10 -25.89 13.37
CA TYR A 289 7.15 -25.96 14.83
C TYR A 289 7.55 -24.61 15.42
N GLN A 290 6.90 -24.22 16.52
CA GLN A 290 7.21 -23.03 17.30
C GLN A 290 8.05 -23.39 18.53
N GLU A 291 8.68 -22.38 19.14
CA GLU A 291 9.49 -22.54 20.36
C GLU A 291 8.66 -23.04 21.56
N ASP A 292 7.37 -22.74 21.60
CA ASP A 292 6.44 -23.18 22.65
C ASP A 292 5.95 -24.64 22.47
N GLY A 293 6.45 -25.33 21.44
CA GLY A 293 6.07 -26.70 21.10
C GLY A 293 4.75 -26.83 20.34
N SER A 294 4.12 -25.72 19.94
CA SER A 294 2.99 -25.74 19.01
C SER A 294 3.45 -25.97 17.57
N ALA A 295 2.52 -26.36 16.71
CA ALA A 295 2.75 -26.56 15.30
C ALA A 295 1.77 -25.73 14.46
N LEU A 296 2.24 -25.24 13.32
CA LEU A 296 1.46 -24.48 12.36
C LEU A 296 1.38 -25.21 11.02
N VAL A 297 0.17 -25.25 10.46
CA VAL A 297 -0.08 -25.69 9.09
C VAL A 297 -0.79 -24.57 8.34
N LYS A 298 -0.28 -24.22 7.16
CA LYS A 298 -0.88 -23.18 6.31
C LYS A 298 -1.92 -23.78 5.36
N LEU A 299 -3.07 -23.13 5.26
CA LEU A 299 -4.11 -23.36 4.26
C LEU A 299 -4.08 -22.21 3.25
N LEU A 300 -4.08 -22.52 1.96
CA LEU A 300 -4.07 -21.55 0.88
C LEU A 300 -5.39 -21.61 0.10
N PRO A 301 -6.07 -20.48 -0.16
CA PRO A 301 -7.28 -20.45 -0.98
C PRO A 301 -6.97 -20.70 -2.45
N ASN A 302 -7.99 -21.00 -3.26
CA ASN A 302 -7.91 -21.15 -4.72
C ASN A 302 -6.85 -22.19 -5.18
N VAL A 303 -6.65 -23.26 -4.41
CA VAL A 303 -5.80 -24.39 -4.79
C VAL A 303 -6.69 -25.50 -5.34
N ARG A 304 -6.74 -25.61 -6.66
CA ARG A 304 -7.57 -26.61 -7.36
C ARG A 304 -6.86 -27.95 -7.47
N GLU A 305 -5.58 -27.89 -7.81
CA GLU A 305 -4.71 -29.06 -7.92
C GLU A 305 -3.43 -28.87 -7.08
N PRO A 306 -2.85 -29.95 -6.54
CA PRO A 306 -1.63 -29.88 -5.75
C PRO A 306 -0.45 -29.31 -6.55
N PHE A 307 0.34 -28.45 -5.90
CA PHE A 307 1.57 -27.91 -6.46
C PHE A 307 2.66 -27.80 -5.40
N LEU A 308 3.92 -27.82 -5.85
CA LEU A 308 5.08 -27.58 -5.03
C LEU A 308 5.42 -26.10 -5.01
N ILE A 309 5.71 -25.55 -3.84
CA ILE A 309 6.30 -24.22 -3.69
C ILE A 309 7.81 -24.40 -3.48
N GLU A 310 8.60 -23.74 -4.32
CA GLU A 310 10.06 -23.82 -4.28
C GLU A 310 10.69 -22.58 -3.64
N GLY A 311 11.59 -22.81 -2.69
CA GLY A 311 12.36 -21.76 -2.02
C GLY A 311 11.53 -20.85 -1.10
N PRO A 312 12.20 -19.92 -0.38
CA PRO A 312 11.55 -18.98 0.51
C PRO A 312 10.77 -17.92 -0.30
N GLN A 313 9.45 -17.93 -0.15
CA GLN A 313 8.54 -16.98 -0.78
C GLN A 313 7.55 -16.40 0.24
N LEU A 314 7.35 -15.07 0.23
CA LEU A 314 6.18 -14.46 0.85
C LEU A 314 4.97 -14.71 -0.02
N ILE A 315 3.95 -15.28 0.61
CA ILE A 315 2.68 -15.61 0.00
C ILE A 315 1.61 -14.93 0.83
N GLU A 316 0.94 -13.97 0.22
CA GLU A 316 -0.14 -13.22 0.85
C GLU A 316 -1.39 -14.09 1.00
N GLY A 317 -2.10 -13.90 2.11
CA GLY A 317 -3.33 -14.61 2.42
C GLY A 317 -3.12 -16.06 2.86
N GLY A 318 -4.23 -16.78 2.88
CA GLY A 318 -4.33 -18.08 3.53
C GLY A 318 -4.66 -17.97 5.01
N HIS A 319 -4.89 -19.12 5.63
CA HIS A 319 -5.15 -19.25 7.06
C HIS A 319 -4.08 -20.13 7.69
N GLU A 320 -3.76 -19.88 8.95
CA GLU A 320 -2.86 -20.74 9.73
C GLU A 320 -3.65 -21.52 10.77
N ILE A 321 -3.54 -22.85 10.70
CA ILE A 321 -4.08 -23.74 11.71
C ILE A 321 -3.00 -23.99 12.74
N VAL A 322 -3.30 -23.62 13.99
CA VAL A 322 -2.43 -23.82 15.15
C VAL A 322 -2.82 -25.12 15.84
N LEU A 323 -1.85 -25.99 16.09
CA LEU A 323 -2.03 -27.24 16.80
C LEU A 323 -1.16 -27.30 18.05
N VAL A 324 -1.66 -27.98 19.08
CA VAL A 324 -0.92 -28.27 20.31
C VAL A 324 -1.01 -29.76 20.62
N LYS A 325 0.04 -30.32 21.21
CA LYS A 325 0.04 -31.72 21.67
C LYS A 325 -0.60 -31.79 23.07
N ARG A 326 -1.64 -32.62 23.22
CA ARG A 326 -2.35 -32.88 24.48
C ARG A 326 -2.49 -34.38 24.67
N ASN A 327 -1.96 -34.90 25.78
CA ASN A 327 -1.95 -36.35 26.08
C ASN A 327 -1.39 -37.19 24.92
N GLY A 328 -0.34 -36.69 24.26
CA GLY A 328 0.29 -37.37 23.12
C GLY A 328 -0.43 -37.20 21.77
N ILE A 329 -1.57 -36.52 21.72
CA ILE A 329 -2.37 -36.33 20.50
C ILE A 329 -2.37 -34.86 20.08
N TRP A 330 -2.16 -34.59 18.80
CA TRP A 330 -2.28 -33.23 18.25
C TRP A 330 -3.74 -32.80 18.15
N LYS A 331 -4.04 -31.59 18.65
CA LYS A 331 -5.38 -31.00 18.67
C LYS A 331 -5.34 -29.59 18.10
N ILE A 332 -6.39 -29.22 17.36
CA ILE A 332 -6.53 -27.87 16.81
C ILE A 332 -6.77 -26.89 17.95
N TRP A 333 -5.91 -25.88 18.06
CA TRP A 333 -6.00 -24.84 19.07
C TRP A 333 -6.76 -23.61 18.55
N ALA A 334 -6.39 -23.14 17.36
CA ALA A 334 -6.95 -21.94 16.74
C ALA A 334 -6.77 -21.97 15.22
N MET A 335 -7.55 -21.13 14.53
CA MET A 335 -7.39 -20.77 13.12
C MET A 335 -7.20 -19.25 13.06
N ARG A 336 -6.22 -18.78 12.29
CA ARG A 336 -5.86 -17.37 12.15
C ARG A 336 -5.81 -16.92 10.71
#